data_AF-A0A956IWR4-F1
#
_entry.id   AF-A0A956IWR4-F1
#
_cell.length_a   1.000
_cell.length_b   1.000
_cell.length_c   1.000
_cell.angle_alpha   90.00
_cell.angle_beta   90.00
_cell.angle_gamma   90.00
#
_symmetry.space_group_name_H-M   'P 1'
#
loop_
_entity.id
_entity.type
_entity.pdbx_description
1 polymer ?
#
loop_
_entity_poly.entity_id
_entity_poly.type
_entity_poly.pdbx_seq_one_letter_code
_entity_poly.pdbx_strand_id
1 'polypeptide(L)'
;ALLLADFPQMTVGMVDSGGGVLVGTGVSTELIPEVTKLNAYTELQASEENQFSAALGGNVQVVKVTRADAQGRRLVAFQPLDLGAGSFVRRVLGTDSPAGIIRDGKILGSVIGDQPVGEEIKAIVGDHVKDIPRAGVSEVYLVGDGLNARIGAIGRIPGPAGLGERGTMLVVLSANTAAAGQRDLKSAIADARAAGNMGRLNWPLIIGFFLVSISLAIYLPTLEGTGPLKRLTNEFRAMIKGTQQQLFYDTYSGPIGELAQAAVAYHETLRAALNAAELDMPDGEGGTSGTRSHRRVGSTRGHRALRTGAQAPVAEPEAAAPPQQPQADPDEMPTMAHPAVGGRQGFYTMPSTNKPLRSRETVIGNLMTLDENPQAPEPQADDAVREAYYQEVFEEFIKFKVENNESTEGLTYDKFATKLRSNTAELMKRPDVKDVQFSVYLKDGKVALKARVVRG
;
A
#
# COMPACT_ATOMS: atom_id res chain seq x y z
N ALA A 1 -17.53 35.15 13.60
CA ALA A 1 -18.84 34.47 13.63
C ALA A 1 -18.95 33.41 12.54
N LEU A 2 -18.77 33.74 11.25
CA LEU A 2 -18.87 32.78 10.13
C LEU A 2 -17.96 31.53 10.28
N LEU A 3 -16.69 31.71 10.68
CA LEU A 3 -15.76 30.59 10.90
C LEU A 3 -16.23 29.56 11.94
N LEU A 4 -17.00 29.97 12.96
CA LEU A 4 -17.50 29.06 13.99
C LEU A 4 -18.73 28.27 13.50
N ALA A 5 -19.41 28.74 12.46
CA ALA A 5 -20.51 27.99 11.84
C ALA A 5 -19.98 26.77 11.07
N ASP A 6 -18.84 26.93 10.39
CA ASP A 6 -18.21 25.84 9.63
C ASP A 6 -17.45 24.85 10.53
N PHE A 7 -16.97 25.32 11.68
CA PHE A 7 -16.20 24.52 12.64
C PHE A 7 -16.81 24.61 14.05
N PRO A 8 -17.95 23.93 14.31
CA PRO A 8 -18.70 24.09 15.55
C PRO A 8 -17.94 23.64 16.80
N GLN A 9 -16.88 22.84 16.65
CA GLN A 9 -16.03 22.39 17.75
C GLN A 9 -14.76 23.23 17.96
N MET A 10 -14.54 24.24 17.10
CA MET A 10 -13.39 25.13 17.24
C MET A 10 -13.61 26.07 18.43
N THR A 11 -12.57 26.23 19.24
CA THR A 11 -12.50 27.24 20.30
C THR A 11 -11.49 28.31 19.88
N VAL A 12 -11.86 29.57 20.02
CA VAL A 12 -11.01 30.73 19.70
C VAL A 12 -10.96 31.66 20.90
N GLY A 13 -9.75 32.04 21.30
CA GLY A 13 -9.48 33.00 22.35
C GLY A 13 -8.52 34.09 21.88
N MET A 14 -8.66 35.28 22.44
CA MET A 14 -7.65 36.33 22.38
C MET A 14 -6.92 36.37 23.72
N VAL A 15 -5.60 36.29 23.68
CA VAL A 15 -4.73 36.21 24.85
C VAL A 15 -3.80 37.42 24.83
N ASP A 16 -3.55 38.03 25.98
CA ASP A 16 -2.57 39.10 26.12
C ASP A 16 -1.11 38.55 26.13
N SER A 17 -0.13 39.46 26.20
CA SER A 17 1.29 39.11 26.25
C SER A 17 1.70 38.36 27.52
N GLY A 18 0.90 38.44 28.59
CA GLY A 18 1.10 37.72 29.85
C GLY A 18 0.43 36.34 29.89
N GLY A 19 -0.25 35.92 28.82
CA GLY A 19 -1.00 34.66 28.79
C GLY A 19 -2.40 34.76 29.41
N GLY A 20 -2.86 35.97 29.77
CA GLY A 20 -4.19 36.25 30.26
C GLY A 20 -5.22 36.20 29.13
N VAL A 21 -6.34 35.50 29.36
CA VAL A 21 -7.41 35.36 28.36
C VAL A 21 -8.29 36.61 28.42
N LEU A 22 -8.29 37.39 27.35
CA LEU A 22 -9.08 38.63 27.22
C LEU A 22 -10.52 38.32 26.80
N VAL A 23 -10.67 37.46 25.80
CA VAL A 23 -11.97 37.05 25.23
C VAL A 23 -11.85 35.60 24.77
N GLY A 24 -12.89 34.79 24.95
CA GLY A 24 -12.96 33.42 24.46
C GLY A 24 -14.36 33.08 23.95
N THR A 25 -14.43 32.27 22.90
CA THR A 25 -15.67 31.74 22.32
C THR A 25 -15.45 30.33 21.79
N GLY A 26 -16.47 29.47 21.84
CA GLY A 26 -16.41 28.08 21.40
C GLY A 26 -16.81 27.08 22.49
N VAL A 27 -16.51 25.81 22.24
CA VAL A 27 -16.99 24.68 23.06
C VAL A 27 -16.18 24.48 24.35
N SER A 28 -14.90 24.86 24.36
CA SER A 28 -13.99 24.56 25.48
C SER A 28 -13.13 25.76 25.86
N THR A 29 -13.76 26.90 26.16
CA THR A 29 -13.05 28.15 26.49
C THR A 29 -12.22 28.04 27.76
N GLU A 30 -12.57 27.13 28.67
CA GLU A 30 -11.83 26.77 29.87
C GLU A 30 -10.44 26.19 29.59
N LEU A 31 -10.17 25.70 28.38
CA LEU A 31 -8.86 25.17 27.99
C LEU A 31 -7.90 26.25 27.46
N ILE A 32 -8.37 27.46 27.15
CA ILE A 32 -7.51 28.55 26.64
C ILE A 32 -6.36 28.86 27.62
N PRO A 33 -6.59 29.00 28.95
CA PRO A 33 -5.51 29.22 29.92
C PRO A 33 -4.53 28.03 30.05
N GLU A 34 -4.93 26.82 29.64
CA GLU A 34 -4.01 25.68 29.62
C GLU A 34 -3.07 25.75 28.42
N VAL A 35 -3.57 26.21 27.26
CA VAL A 35 -2.76 26.41 26.06
C VAL A 35 -1.61 27.40 26.31
N THR A 36 -1.88 28.47 27.05
CA THR A 36 -0.87 29.53 27.31
C THR A 36 0.26 29.08 28.24
N LYS A 37 0.06 27.97 28.96
CA LYS A 37 1.07 27.34 29.83
C LYS A 37 1.94 26.33 29.10
N LEU A 38 1.64 26.00 27.84
CA LEU A 38 2.42 25.04 27.07
C LEU A 38 3.75 25.68 26.63
N ASN A 39 4.84 24.92 26.73
CA ASN A 39 6.17 25.41 26.30
C ASN A 39 6.17 25.92 24.85
N ALA A 40 5.46 25.23 23.95
CA ALA A 40 5.33 25.63 22.56
C ALA A 40 4.62 26.98 22.34
N TYR A 41 3.81 27.42 23.31
CA TYR A 41 3.24 28.76 23.33
C TYR A 41 4.22 29.77 23.93
N THR A 42 4.84 29.45 25.07
CA THR A 42 5.72 30.39 25.79
C THR A 42 7.03 30.68 25.04
N GLU A 43 7.53 29.72 24.27
CA GLU A 43 8.74 29.87 23.45
C GLU A 43 8.48 30.64 22.14
N LEU A 44 7.21 30.89 21.80
CA LEU A 44 6.84 31.53 20.53
C LEU A 44 7.16 33.02 20.54
N GLN A 45 7.96 33.49 19.58
CA GLN A 45 8.30 34.91 19.45
C GLN A 45 7.10 35.73 18.97
N ALA A 46 6.98 37.00 19.40
CA ALA A 46 5.84 37.86 19.09
C ALA A 46 5.54 37.99 17.59
N SER A 47 6.57 37.96 16.74
CA SER A 47 6.48 38.04 15.28
C SER A 47 6.08 36.73 14.60
N GLU A 48 6.04 35.62 15.33
CA GLU A 48 5.84 34.28 14.77
C GLU A 48 4.40 33.78 14.97
N GLU A 49 3.93 33.08 13.94
CA GLU A 49 2.73 32.24 13.98
C GLU A 49 3.18 30.79 14.06
N ASN A 50 2.46 29.97 14.82
CA ASN A 50 2.79 28.56 14.98
C ASN A 50 1.53 27.69 15.02
N GLN A 51 1.67 26.44 14.59
CA GLN A 51 0.65 25.42 14.67
C GLN A 51 1.27 24.15 15.26
N PHE A 52 0.67 23.64 16.33
CA PHE A 52 1.20 22.48 17.05
C PHE A 52 0.07 21.63 17.64
N SER A 53 0.39 20.38 17.98
CA SER A 53 -0.55 19.50 18.68
C SER A 53 -0.38 19.63 20.20
N ALA A 54 -1.49 19.56 20.94
CA ALA A 54 -1.47 19.51 22.41
C ALA A 54 -2.54 18.54 22.91
N ALA A 55 -2.26 17.77 23.95
CA ALA A 55 -3.29 16.98 24.60
C ALA A 55 -3.88 17.77 25.78
N LEU A 56 -5.13 18.20 25.63
CA LEU A 56 -5.85 19.11 26.53
C LEU A 56 -7.29 18.60 26.71
N GLY A 57 -7.84 18.72 27.92
CA GLY A 57 -9.23 18.31 28.18
C GLY A 57 -9.55 16.85 27.81
N GLY A 58 -8.57 15.94 27.93
CA GLY A 58 -8.73 14.52 27.59
C GLY A 58 -8.78 14.22 26.09
N ASN A 59 -8.51 15.19 25.23
CA ASN A 59 -8.46 15.02 23.77
C ASN A 59 -7.13 15.53 23.21
N VAL A 60 -6.80 15.12 21.99
CA VAL A 60 -5.73 15.76 21.22
C VAL A 60 -6.33 16.94 20.47
N GLN A 61 -5.75 18.11 20.67
CA GLN A 61 -6.17 19.37 20.06
C GLN A 61 -5.10 19.79 19.05
N VAL A 62 -5.53 20.30 17.90
CA VAL A 62 -4.66 21.06 17.00
C VAL A 62 -4.78 22.52 17.39
N VAL A 63 -3.68 23.11 17.85
CA VAL A 63 -3.60 24.49 18.31
C VAL A 63 -2.92 25.34 17.24
N LYS A 64 -3.52 26.48 16.92
CA LYS A 64 -2.99 27.49 16.03
C LYS A 64 -2.91 28.82 16.77
N VAL A 65 -1.72 29.42 16.77
CA VAL A 65 -1.42 30.68 17.47
C VAL A 65 -0.95 31.69 16.45
N THR A 66 -1.62 32.82 16.34
CA THR A 66 -1.23 33.89 15.42
C THR A 66 -0.05 34.69 15.95
N ARG A 67 0.53 35.50 15.06
CA ARG A 67 1.45 36.58 15.46
C ARG A 67 0.76 37.52 16.44
N ALA A 68 1.54 38.11 17.34
CA ALA A 68 1.07 39.13 18.24
C ALA A 68 0.78 40.44 17.49
N ASP A 69 -0.26 41.15 17.90
CA ASP A 69 -0.52 42.50 17.41
C ASP A 69 0.38 43.55 18.07
N ALA A 70 0.18 44.83 17.74
CA ALA A 70 0.96 45.94 18.32
C ALA A 70 0.80 46.08 19.85
N GLN A 71 -0.24 45.48 20.43
CA GLN A 71 -0.50 45.47 21.87
C GLN A 71 -0.01 44.17 22.53
N GLY A 72 0.68 43.31 21.79
CA GLY A 72 1.18 42.02 22.26
C GLY A 72 0.10 40.95 22.39
N ARG A 73 -1.10 41.15 21.85
CA ARG A 73 -2.21 40.21 21.94
C ARG A 73 -2.14 39.20 20.81
N ARG A 74 -2.46 37.94 21.10
CA ARG A 74 -2.48 36.83 20.13
C ARG A 74 -3.86 36.22 20.04
N LEU A 75 -4.22 35.76 18.85
CA LEU A 75 -5.36 34.87 18.67
C LEU A 75 -4.86 33.43 18.80
N VAL A 76 -5.55 32.66 19.64
CA VAL A 76 -5.34 31.24 19.85
C VAL A 76 -6.61 30.53 19.40
N ALA A 77 -6.51 29.68 18.40
CA ALA A 77 -7.59 28.81 17.98
C ALA A 77 -7.17 27.35 18.21
N PHE A 78 -8.06 26.53 18.73
CA PHE A 78 -7.83 25.09 18.80
C PHE A 78 -9.09 24.29 18.52
N GLN A 79 -8.89 23.10 17.96
CA GLN A 79 -9.96 22.20 17.60
C GLN A 79 -9.59 20.76 17.99
N PRO A 80 -10.52 20.00 18.59
CA PRO A 80 -10.26 18.61 18.92
C PRO A 80 -10.06 17.83 17.64
N LEU A 81 -9.06 16.96 17.64
CA LEU A 81 -8.83 16.00 16.58
C LEU A 81 -10.00 15.01 16.60
N ASP A 82 -10.87 15.13 15.61
CA ASP A 82 -11.99 14.20 15.44
C ASP A 82 -11.44 12.79 15.19
N LEU A 83 -11.86 11.82 16.00
CA LEU A 83 -11.57 10.38 15.85
C LEU A 83 -12.81 9.59 15.45
N GLY A 84 -13.92 10.26 15.15
CA GLY A 84 -15.20 9.67 14.80
C GLY A 84 -15.21 8.98 13.43
N ALA A 85 -16.39 8.51 13.05
CA ALA A 85 -16.61 7.72 11.83
C ALA A 85 -16.21 8.42 10.52
N GLY A 86 -16.30 9.76 10.48
CA GLY A 86 -15.90 10.58 9.32
C GLY A 86 -14.48 11.13 9.38
N SER A 87 -13.74 10.87 10.46
CA SER A 87 -12.44 11.50 10.68
C SER A 87 -11.42 11.17 9.60
N PHE A 88 -10.52 12.12 9.33
CA PHE A 88 -9.38 11.87 8.44
C PHE A 88 -8.51 10.72 8.94
N VAL A 89 -8.31 10.60 10.26
CA VAL A 89 -7.53 9.52 10.87
C VAL A 89 -8.16 8.15 10.55
N ARG A 90 -9.49 8.01 10.69
CA ARG A 90 -10.19 6.76 10.33
C ARG A 90 -10.17 6.50 8.83
N ARG A 91 -10.19 7.53 7.98
CA ARG A 91 -10.05 7.37 6.52
C ARG A 91 -8.66 6.86 6.12
N VAL A 92 -7.60 7.33 6.80
CA VAL A 92 -6.23 6.91 6.51
C VAL A 92 -5.91 5.53 7.10
N LEU A 93 -6.33 5.26 8.34
CA LEU A 93 -6.08 3.98 9.00
C LEU A 93 -7.03 2.86 8.52
N GLY A 94 -8.17 3.24 7.93
CA GLY A 94 -9.27 2.33 7.63
C GLY A 94 -10.17 2.09 8.84
N THR A 95 -11.33 1.51 8.60
CA THR A 95 -12.28 1.09 9.66
C THR A 95 -11.90 -0.23 10.31
N ASP A 96 -11.07 -1.02 9.62
CA ASP A 96 -10.85 -2.43 9.96
C ASP A 96 -9.72 -2.63 10.96
N SER A 97 -8.75 -1.70 10.97
CA SER A 97 -7.60 -1.72 11.87
C SER A 97 -7.95 -0.95 13.14
N PRO A 98 -8.09 -1.63 14.28
CA PRO A 98 -8.40 -0.92 15.50
C PRO A 98 -7.22 -0.07 15.94
N ALA A 99 -7.49 1.17 16.34
CA ALA A 99 -6.46 2.12 16.77
C ALA A 99 -6.96 2.97 17.92
N GLY A 100 -6.05 3.56 18.69
CA GLY A 100 -6.40 4.42 19.81
C GLY A 100 -5.31 5.41 20.11
N ILE A 101 -5.69 6.56 20.65
CA ILE A 101 -4.73 7.53 21.17
C ILE A 101 -4.62 7.32 22.67
N ILE A 102 -3.41 7.13 23.18
CA ILE A 102 -3.15 6.95 24.62
C ILE A 102 -2.23 8.06 25.13
N ARG A 103 -2.54 8.54 26.34
CA ARG A 103 -1.64 9.36 27.14
C ARG A 103 -1.76 8.92 28.60
N ASP A 104 -0.63 8.76 29.28
CA ASP A 104 -0.60 8.37 30.70
C ASP A 104 -1.39 7.07 31.00
N GLY A 105 -1.35 6.11 30.08
CA GLY A 105 -2.10 4.84 30.18
C GLY A 105 -3.61 4.98 30.04
N LYS A 106 -4.13 6.18 29.74
CA LYS A 106 -5.54 6.45 29.47
C LYS A 106 -5.76 6.67 27.99
N ILE A 107 -6.83 6.08 27.46
CA ILE A 107 -7.26 6.34 26.08
C ILE A 107 -7.89 7.73 26.03
N LEU A 108 -7.42 8.56 25.10
CA LEU A 108 -7.97 9.87 24.80
C LEU A 108 -9.01 9.72 23.68
N GLY A 109 -10.24 10.17 23.94
CA GLY A 109 -11.36 10.02 23.01
C GLY A 109 -11.85 8.58 22.84
N SER A 110 -12.42 8.28 21.68
CA SER A 110 -12.92 6.95 21.32
C SER A 110 -11.84 6.10 20.64
N VAL A 111 -11.86 4.79 20.88
CA VAL A 111 -11.11 3.83 20.08
C VAL A 111 -11.65 3.88 18.64
N ILE A 112 -10.73 3.92 17.68
CA ILE A 112 -10.99 3.86 16.25
C ILE A 112 -11.20 2.38 15.87
N GLY A 113 -12.29 2.10 15.16
CA GLY A 113 -12.69 0.74 14.78
C GLY A 113 -13.77 0.18 15.69
N ASP A 114 -14.43 -0.90 15.24
CA ASP A 114 -15.62 -1.44 15.92
C ASP A 114 -15.28 -2.59 16.89
N GLN A 115 -13.98 -2.84 17.10
CA GLN A 115 -13.50 -3.95 17.91
C GLN A 115 -13.21 -3.49 19.35
N PRO A 116 -13.59 -4.25 20.39
CA PRO A 116 -13.44 -3.86 21.79
C PRO A 116 -12.00 -4.06 22.31
N VAL A 117 -11.01 -3.46 21.64
CA VAL A 117 -9.56 -3.70 21.92
C VAL A 117 -8.93 -2.69 22.88
N GLY A 118 -9.75 -2.06 23.72
CA GLY A 118 -9.28 -0.94 24.56
C GLY A 118 -8.21 -1.36 25.57
N GLU A 119 -8.30 -2.57 26.12
CA GLU A 119 -7.33 -3.06 27.10
C GLU A 119 -6.04 -3.52 26.43
N GLU A 120 -6.11 -4.11 25.24
CA GLU A 120 -4.94 -4.48 24.42
C GLU A 120 -4.12 -3.24 24.03
N ILE A 121 -4.79 -2.15 23.65
CA ILE A 121 -4.14 -0.87 23.35
C ILE A 121 -3.44 -0.30 24.61
N LYS A 122 -4.02 -0.45 25.80
CA LYS A 122 -3.35 -0.03 27.05
C LYS A 122 -2.17 -0.92 27.40
N ALA A 123 -2.33 -2.23 27.24
CA ALA A 123 -1.31 -3.23 27.56
C ALA A 123 -0.04 -3.01 26.73
N ILE A 124 -0.16 -2.90 25.40
CA ILE A 124 1.00 -2.69 24.52
C ILE A 124 1.78 -1.42 24.88
N VAL A 125 1.10 -0.33 25.24
CA VAL A 125 1.77 0.90 25.66
C VAL A 125 2.42 0.74 27.03
N GLY A 126 1.74 0.08 27.98
CA GLY A 126 2.29 -0.18 29.31
C GLY A 126 3.58 -1.00 29.27
N ASP A 127 3.59 -2.03 28.44
CA ASP A 127 4.70 -2.98 28.33
C ASP A 127 5.88 -2.40 27.54
N HIS A 128 5.62 -1.57 26.52
CA HIS A 128 6.63 -1.10 25.58
C HIS A 128 6.92 0.41 25.61
N VAL A 129 6.42 1.17 26.59
CA VAL A 129 6.59 2.65 26.63
C VAL A 129 8.05 3.12 26.48
N LYS A 130 9.00 2.32 26.99
CA LYS A 130 10.44 2.62 26.97
C LYS A 130 11.09 2.36 25.62
N ASP A 131 10.50 1.48 24.82
CA ASP A 131 11.04 1.05 23.52
C ASP A 131 10.59 1.99 22.38
N ILE A 132 9.65 2.89 22.66
CA ILE A 132 9.08 3.80 21.65
C ILE A 132 10.06 4.94 21.36
N PRO A 133 10.52 5.09 20.10
CA PRO A 133 11.46 6.15 19.74
C PRO A 133 10.83 7.53 19.95
N ARG A 134 11.66 8.55 20.21
CA ARG A 134 11.19 9.94 20.39
C ARG A 134 10.52 10.50 19.14
N ALA A 135 10.93 10.04 17.97
CA ALA A 135 10.35 10.37 16.67
C ALA A 135 10.19 9.10 15.83
N GLY A 136 9.10 9.02 15.08
CA GLY A 136 8.77 7.87 14.24
C GLY A 136 7.83 6.86 14.88
N VAL A 137 7.87 5.64 14.35
CA VAL A 137 7.05 4.51 14.77
C VAL A 137 7.96 3.47 15.43
N SER A 138 7.46 2.81 16.47
CA SER A 138 8.13 1.69 17.12
C SER A 138 8.30 0.50 16.18
N GLU A 139 9.05 -0.50 16.64
CA GLU A 139 8.95 -1.84 16.07
C GLU A 139 7.53 -2.41 16.26
N VAL A 140 7.25 -3.50 15.56
CA VAL A 140 5.97 -4.19 15.64
C VAL A 140 6.00 -5.15 16.84
N TYR A 141 5.04 -5.00 17.74
CA TYR A 141 4.90 -5.84 18.93
C TYR A 141 3.73 -6.81 18.78
N LEU A 142 3.83 -7.96 19.44
CA LEU A 142 2.72 -8.90 19.58
C LEU A 142 1.92 -8.51 20.83
N VAL A 143 0.60 -8.37 20.68
CA VAL A 143 -0.32 -7.94 21.75
C VAL A 143 -1.35 -9.03 22.01
N GLY A 144 -1.43 -9.48 23.26
CA GLY A 144 -2.29 -10.59 23.66
C GLY A 144 -1.68 -11.96 23.38
N ASP A 145 -2.41 -13.01 23.76
CA ASP A 145 -1.90 -14.39 23.75
C ASP A 145 -2.60 -15.29 22.72
N GLY A 146 -1.85 -16.29 22.26
CA GLY A 146 -2.36 -17.38 21.44
C GLY A 146 -2.97 -16.93 20.11
N LEU A 147 -4.12 -17.52 19.76
CA LEU A 147 -4.80 -17.25 18.48
C LEU A 147 -5.44 -15.85 18.41
N ASN A 148 -5.59 -15.18 19.55
CA ASN A 148 -6.14 -13.84 19.62
C ASN A 148 -5.05 -12.76 19.61
N ALA A 149 -3.78 -13.15 19.65
CA ALA A 149 -2.67 -12.23 19.59
C ALA A 149 -2.74 -11.39 18.31
N ARG A 150 -2.46 -10.10 18.41
CA ARG A 150 -2.42 -9.14 17.29
C ARG A 150 -1.02 -8.60 17.14
N ILE A 151 -0.70 -8.08 15.98
CA ILE A 151 0.50 -7.26 15.83
C ILE A 151 0.09 -5.79 15.96
N GLY A 152 0.89 -5.01 16.68
CA GLY A 152 0.62 -3.60 16.93
C GLY A 152 1.88 -2.76 16.76
N ALA A 153 1.71 -1.50 16.38
CA ALA A 153 2.78 -0.53 16.33
C ALA A 153 2.35 0.74 17.08
N ILE A 154 3.32 1.43 17.68
CA ILE A 154 3.10 2.63 18.47
C ILE A 154 3.91 3.78 17.88
N GLY A 155 3.24 4.89 17.57
CA GLY A 155 3.87 6.12 17.11
C GLY A 155 3.57 7.28 18.04
N ARG A 156 4.54 8.15 18.31
CA ARG A 156 4.27 9.38 19.06
C ARG A 156 3.56 10.39 18.16
N ILE A 157 2.58 11.11 18.71
CA ILE A 157 1.91 12.18 17.97
C ILE A 157 2.94 13.30 17.73
N PRO A 158 3.08 13.82 16.50
CA PRO A 158 4.05 14.87 16.21
C PRO A 158 3.72 16.14 16.99
N GLY A 159 4.76 16.81 17.49
CA GLY A 159 4.65 18.06 18.24
C GLY A 159 4.57 17.88 19.76
N PRO A 160 4.23 18.95 20.50
CA PRO A 160 4.24 18.99 21.96
C PRO A 160 3.38 17.92 22.63
N ALA A 161 2.29 17.49 21.99
CA ALA A 161 1.45 16.42 22.53
C ALA A 161 2.21 15.11 22.73
N GLY A 162 3.16 14.76 21.85
CA GLY A 162 3.93 13.50 21.90
C GLY A 162 5.27 13.57 22.62
N LEU A 163 5.67 14.75 23.12
CA LEU A 163 6.95 14.94 23.80
C LEU A 163 6.92 14.39 25.24
N GLY A 164 8.10 13.95 25.71
CA GLY A 164 8.32 13.42 27.07
C GLY A 164 7.97 11.94 27.22
N GLU A 165 8.33 11.34 28.36
CA GLU A 165 8.05 9.92 28.64
C GLU A 165 6.54 9.61 28.63
N ARG A 166 5.75 10.62 29.02
CA ARG A 166 4.28 10.63 29.08
C ARG A 166 3.62 11.26 27.86
N GLY A 167 4.36 11.32 26.75
CA GLY A 167 3.86 11.81 25.48
C GLY A 167 2.63 11.05 25.00
N THR A 168 1.79 11.73 24.25
CA THR A 168 0.62 11.14 23.59
C THR A 168 1.07 10.26 22.44
N MET A 169 0.54 9.05 22.40
CA MET A 169 0.90 8.00 21.47
C MET A 169 -0.33 7.55 20.68
N LEU A 170 -0.16 7.33 19.38
CA LEU A 170 -1.10 6.63 18.53
C LEU A 170 -0.69 5.16 18.48
N VAL A 171 -1.59 4.29 18.89
CA VAL A 171 -1.44 2.83 18.80
C VAL A 171 -2.32 2.34 17.66
N VAL A 172 -1.75 1.54 16.77
CA VAL A 172 -2.49 0.89 15.68
C VAL A 172 -2.26 -0.61 15.79
N LEU A 173 -3.35 -1.38 15.87
CA LEU A 173 -3.33 -2.83 15.90
C LEU A 173 -3.77 -3.38 14.53
N SER A 174 -3.29 -4.58 14.20
CA SER A 174 -3.74 -5.28 13.01
C SER A 174 -5.23 -5.61 13.09
N ALA A 175 -5.94 -5.40 11.97
CA ALA A 175 -7.34 -5.80 11.81
C ALA A 175 -7.57 -7.28 12.15
N ASN A 176 -6.60 -8.10 11.75
CA ASN A 176 -6.58 -9.53 11.88
C ASN A 176 -5.69 -9.95 13.06
N THR A 177 -6.09 -10.99 13.79
CA THR A 177 -5.20 -11.64 14.77
C THR A 177 -4.16 -12.49 14.03
N ALA A 178 -3.07 -12.85 14.68
CA ALA A 178 -2.03 -13.73 14.16
C ALA A 178 -2.61 -15.07 13.63
N ALA A 179 -3.74 -15.51 14.17
CA ALA A 179 -4.47 -16.68 13.70
C ALA A 179 -5.19 -16.51 12.36
N ALA A 180 -5.41 -15.29 11.87
CA ALA A 180 -6.11 -15.10 10.59
C ALA A 180 -5.24 -15.51 9.38
N GLY A 181 -3.91 -15.38 9.50
CA GLY A 181 -2.96 -15.85 8.48
C GLY A 181 -2.61 -17.34 8.62
N GLN A 182 -2.72 -17.87 9.84
CA GLN A 182 -2.49 -19.26 10.18
C GLN A 182 -3.71 -19.86 10.89
N ARG A 183 -4.89 -19.84 10.25
CA ARG A 183 -5.81 -20.95 10.50
C ARG A 183 -5.13 -22.15 9.86
N ASP A 184 -4.23 -22.76 10.62
CA ASP A 184 -3.61 -24.03 10.30
C ASP A 184 -4.74 -24.90 9.76
N LEU A 185 -4.59 -25.41 8.54
CA LEU A 185 -5.60 -26.25 7.91
C LEU A 185 -6.04 -27.34 8.89
N LYS A 186 -5.12 -27.78 9.75
CA LYS A 186 -5.35 -28.69 10.87
C LYS A 186 -6.33 -28.16 11.93
N SER A 187 -6.22 -26.91 12.37
CA SER A 187 -7.15 -26.33 13.36
C SER A 187 -8.52 -26.06 12.74
N ALA A 188 -8.56 -25.57 11.50
CA ALA A 188 -9.82 -25.42 10.77
C ALA A 188 -10.54 -26.76 10.55
N ILE A 189 -9.78 -27.83 10.26
CA ILE A 189 -10.31 -29.20 10.14
C ILE A 189 -10.73 -29.75 11.51
N ALA A 190 -9.97 -29.48 12.57
CA ALA A 190 -10.31 -29.92 13.93
C ALA A 190 -11.59 -29.26 14.44
N ASP A 191 -11.75 -27.95 14.23
CA ASP A 191 -12.97 -27.20 14.57
C ASP A 191 -14.17 -27.66 13.74
N ALA A 192 -13.98 -27.90 12.43
CA ALA A 192 -15.03 -28.46 11.58
C ALA A 192 -15.43 -29.88 11.99
N ARG A 193 -14.47 -30.68 12.48
CA ARG A 193 -14.70 -32.02 13.03
C ARG A 193 -15.45 -31.97 14.36
N ALA A 194 -15.03 -31.08 15.26
CA ALA A 194 -15.66 -30.88 16.56
C ALA A 194 -17.09 -30.33 16.45
N ALA A 195 -17.33 -29.45 15.47
CA ALA A 195 -18.65 -28.88 15.19
C ALA A 195 -19.63 -29.86 14.51
N GLY A 196 -19.24 -31.12 14.24
CA GLY A 196 -20.09 -32.11 13.57
C GLY A 196 -20.46 -31.76 12.12
N ASN A 197 -19.91 -30.67 11.56
CA ASN A 197 -20.26 -30.14 10.24
C ASN A 197 -19.48 -30.80 9.09
N MET A 198 -18.76 -31.89 9.37
CA MET A 198 -17.92 -32.58 8.38
C MET A 198 -18.73 -33.18 7.22
N GLY A 199 -20.02 -33.49 7.45
CA GLY A 199 -20.94 -33.96 6.41
C GLY A 199 -21.41 -32.87 5.43
N ARG A 200 -21.21 -31.58 5.74
CA ARG A 200 -21.57 -30.45 4.87
C ARG A 200 -20.43 -29.98 3.97
N LEU A 201 -19.20 -30.49 4.15
CA LEU A 201 -18.12 -30.20 3.21
C LEU A 201 -18.41 -30.89 1.87
N ASN A 202 -18.35 -30.13 0.79
CA ASN A 202 -18.44 -30.66 -0.57
C ASN A 202 -17.12 -31.38 -0.92
N TRP A 203 -16.99 -32.62 -0.42
CA TRP A 203 -15.85 -33.50 -0.63
C TRP A 203 -15.38 -33.61 -2.09
N PRO A 204 -16.28 -33.71 -3.09
CA PRO A 204 -15.89 -33.65 -4.50
C PRO A 204 -15.06 -32.42 -4.87
N LEU A 205 -15.38 -31.24 -4.32
CA LEU A 205 -14.68 -29.99 -4.64
C LEU A 205 -13.27 -29.97 -4.03
N ILE A 206 -13.12 -30.49 -2.82
CA ILE A 206 -11.82 -30.58 -2.12
C ILE A 206 -10.90 -31.57 -2.83
N ILE A 207 -11.42 -32.75 -3.18
CA ILE A 207 -10.69 -33.77 -3.95
C ILE A 207 -10.31 -33.20 -5.33
N GLY A 208 -11.24 -32.51 -5.99
CA GLY A 208 -10.97 -31.86 -7.27
C GLY A 208 -9.85 -30.83 -7.19
N PHE A 209 -9.87 -29.96 -6.17
CA PHE A 209 -8.81 -28.97 -5.95
C PHE A 209 -7.45 -29.64 -5.67
N PHE A 210 -7.44 -30.70 -4.87
CA PHE A 210 -6.22 -31.46 -4.57
C PHE A 210 -5.62 -32.13 -5.81
N LEU A 211 -6.46 -32.74 -6.66
CA LEU A 211 -6.02 -33.33 -7.92
C LEU A 211 -5.46 -32.29 -8.88
N VAL A 212 -6.07 -31.11 -8.98
CA VAL A 212 -5.54 -30.00 -9.79
C VAL A 212 -4.19 -29.54 -9.24
N SER A 213 -4.05 -29.38 -7.92
CA SER A 213 -2.80 -28.96 -7.29
C SER A 213 -1.67 -29.98 -7.52
N ILE A 214 -1.93 -31.28 -7.37
CA ILE A 214 -0.96 -32.33 -7.68
C ILE A 214 -0.60 -32.31 -9.17
N SER A 215 -1.60 -32.21 -10.04
CA SER A 215 -1.38 -32.15 -11.49
C SER A 215 -0.50 -30.97 -11.86
N LEU A 216 -0.75 -29.80 -11.26
CA LEU A 216 0.05 -28.59 -11.48
C LEU A 216 1.48 -28.74 -10.92
N ALA A 217 1.64 -29.36 -9.75
CA ALA A 217 2.94 -29.62 -9.14
C ALA A 217 3.81 -30.58 -9.96
N ILE A 218 3.19 -31.55 -10.65
CA ILE A 218 3.89 -32.45 -11.58
C ILE A 218 4.16 -31.74 -12.91
N TYR A 219 3.22 -30.93 -13.39
CA TYR A 219 3.27 -30.32 -14.71
C TYR A 219 4.21 -29.12 -14.81
N LEU A 220 4.21 -28.21 -13.82
CA LEU A 220 5.02 -26.98 -13.85
C LEU A 220 6.53 -27.26 -13.99
N PRO A 221 7.15 -28.19 -13.22
CA PRO A 221 8.57 -28.52 -13.39
C PRO A 221 8.90 -29.04 -14.80
N THR A 222 7.96 -29.75 -15.44
CA THR A 222 8.18 -30.25 -16.80
C THR A 222 8.15 -29.14 -17.84
N LEU A 223 7.26 -28.14 -17.69
CA LEU A 223 7.18 -26.99 -18.58
C LEU A 223 8.36 -26.03 -18.40
N GLU A 224 8.75 -25.74 -17.17
CA GLU A 224 9.78 -24.74 -16.88
C GLU A 224 11.21 -25.30 -17.05
N GLY A 225 11.44 -26.55 -16.63
CA GLY A 225 12.79 -27.14 -16.70
C GLY A 225 13.04 -27.94 -17.98
N THR A 226 12.22 -28.96 -18.23
CA THR A 226 12.57 -29.98 -19.24
C THR A 226 12.30 -29.54 -20.68
N GLY A 227 11.28 -28.70 -20.90
CA GLY A 227 10.90 -28.21 -22.22
C GLY A 227 12.01 -27.37 -22.87
N PRO A 228 12.43 -26.26 -22.23
CA PRO A 228 13.50 -25.41 -22.75
C PRO A 228 14.82 -26.17 -22.92
N LEU A 229 15.20 -27.03 -21.97
CA LEU A 229 16.44 -27.83 -22.08
C LEU A 229 16.45 -28.76 -23.30
N LYS A 230 15.31 -29.40 -23.62
CA LYS A 230 15.18 -30.24 -24.82
C LYS A 230 15.31 -29.43 -26.11
N ARG A 231 14.72 -28.22 -26.16
CA ARG A 231 14.85 -27.30 -27.30
C ARG A 231 16.30 -26.88 -27.50
N LEU A 232 16.95 -26.45 -26.42
CA LEU A 232 18.36 -26.06 -26.41
C LEU A 232 19.26 -27.20 -26.90
N THR A 233 19.03 -28.43 -26.40
CA THR A 233 19.77 -29.62 -26.85
C THR A 233 19.58 -29.90 -28.34
N ASN A 234 18.39 -29.68 -28.88
CA ASN A 234 18.11 -29.86 -30.30
C ASN A 234 18.78 -28.79 -31.16
N GLU A 235 18.83 -27.54 -30.71
CA GLU A 235 19.58 -26.47 -31.39
C GLU A 235 21.08 -26.76 -31.42
N PHE A 236 21.67 -27.24 -30.31
CA PHE A 236 23.07 -27.69 -30.31
C PHE A 236 23.32 -28.83 -31.30
N ARG A 237 22.42 -29.82 -31.37
CA ARG A 237 22.50 -30.90 -32.37
C ARG A 237 22.38 -30.38 -33.80
N ALA A 238 21.56 -29.35 -34.04
CA ALA A 238 21.42 -28.71 -35.35
C ALA A 238 22.70 -27.94 -35.74
N MET A 239 23.36 -27.28 -34.78
CA MET A 239 24.66 -26.65 -35.00
C MET A 239 25.75 -27.66 -35.36
N ILE A 240 25.81 -28.79 -34.65
CA ILE A 240 26.76 -29.88 -34.97
C ILE A 240 26.55 -30.42 -36.38
N LYS A 241 25.29 -30.48 -36.85
CA LYS A 241 24.94 -30.92 -38.21
C LYS A 241 25.15 -29.83 -39.27
N GLY A 242 25.52 -28.62 -38.89
CA GLY A 242 25.65 -27.47 -39.80
C GLY A 242 24.33 -26.94 -40.35
N THR A 243 23.18 -27.39 -39.84
CA THR A 243 21.86 -26.93 -40.31
C THR A 243 21.45 -25.59 -39.70
N GLN A 244 22.07 -25.21 -38.58
CA GLN A 244 21.83 -23.96 -37.88
C GLN A 244 23.16 -23.32 -37.50
N GLN A 245 23.31 -22.02 -37.69
CA GLN A 245 24.58 -21.31 -37.45
C GLN A 245 24.58 -20.47 -36.17
N GLN A 246 23.41 -20.24 -35.56
CA GLN A 246 23.25 -19.39 -34.38
C GLN A 246 22.25 -19.99 -33.40
N LEU A 247 22.53 -19.85 -32.10
CA LEU A 247 21.66 -20.25 -31.00
C LEU A 247 20.78 -19.07 -30.58
N PHE A 248 19.47 -19.28 -30.45
CA PHE A 248 18.54 -18.19 -30.10
C PHE A 248 18.43 -18.02 -28.58
N TYR A 249 19.43 -17.41 -27.95
CA TYR A 249 19.49 -17.27 -26.50
C TYR A 249 18.34 -16.43 -25.90
N ASP A 250 17.78 -15.46 -26.64
CA ASP A 250 16.64 -14.63 -26.20
C ASP A 250 15.33 -15.42 -25.97
N THR A 251 15.24 -16.65 -26.48
CA THR A 251 14.05 -17.50 -26.33
C THR A 251 14.01 -18.22 -24.97
N TYR A 252 15.13 -18.20 -24.24
CA TYR A 252 15.32 -18.91 -22.97
C TYR A 252 15.38 -17.91 -21.82
N SER A 253 14.68 -18.20 -20.71
CA SER A 253 14.73 -17.39 -19.49
C SER A 253 15.31 -18.17 -18.30
N GLY A 254 15.70 -17.44 -17.26
CA GLY A 254 16.24 -18.02 -16.03
C GLY A 254 17.59 -18.74 -16.24
N PRO A 255 17.90 -19.78 -15.44
CA PRO A 255 19.20 -20.46 -15.49
C PRO A 255 19.54 -21.09 -16.86
N ILE A 256 18.53 -21.51 -17.62
CA ILE A 256 18.72 -22.08 -18.96
C ILE A 256 19.12 -20.99 -19.97
N GLY A 257 18.57 -19.78 -19.82
CA GLY A 257 18.97 -18.61 -20.61
C GLY A 257 20.42 -18.20 -20.38
N GLU A 258 20.84 -18.16 -19.11
CA GLU A 258 22.25 -17.89 -18.76
C GLU A 258 23.20 -18.92 -19.39
N LEU A 259 22.84 -20.20 -19.38
CA LEU A 259 23.63 -21.26 -20.03
C LEU A 259 23.67 -21.10 -21.55
N ALA A 260 22.55 -20.73 -22.19
CA ALA A 260 22.51 -20.46 -23.62
C ALA A 260 23.41 -19.28 -24.01
N GLN A 261 23.37 -18.18 -23.23
CA GLN A 261 24.21 -17.01 -23.44
C GLN A 261 25.69 -17.32 -23.27
N ALA A 262 26.05 -18.05 -22.20
CA ALA A 262 27.43 -18.49 -21.97
C ALA A 262 27.96 -19.37 -23.11
N ALA A 263 27.12 -20.26 -23.66
CA ALA A 263 27.49 -21.10 -24.78
C ALA A 263 27.71 -20.30 -26.08
N VAL A 264 26.90 -19.26 -26.34
CA VAL A 264 27.10 -18.36 -27.50
C VAL A 264 28.40 -17.60 -27.37
N ALA A 265 28.67 -17.00 -26.21
CA ALA A 265 29.93 -16.29 -25.96
C ALA A 265 31.15 -17.20 -26.14
N TYR A 266 31.07 -18.45 -25.67
CA TYR A 266 32.13 -19.44 -25.89
C TYR A 266 32.32 -19.75 -27.39
N HIS A 267 31.24 -19.91 -28.15
CA HIS A 267 31.33 -20.17 -29.58
C HIS A 267 31.92 -18.99 -30.37
N GLU A 268 31.55 -17.75 -30.02
CA GLU A 268 32.10 -16.54 -30.64
C GLU A 268 33.59 -16.35 -30.34
N THR A 269 34.02 -16.59 -29.11
CA THR A 269 35.44 -16.54 -28.73
C THR A 269 36.25 -17.61 -29.45
N LEU A 270 35.72 -18.82 -29.60
CA LEU A 270 36.37 -19.88 -30.37
C LEU A 270 36.48 -19.53 -31.86
N ARG A 271 35.44 -18.94 -32.45
CA ARG A 271 35.46 -18.49 -33.84
C ARG A 271 36.45 -17.34 -34.04
N ALA A 272 36.49 -16.38 -33.13
CA ALA A 272 37.45 -15.28 -33.17
C ALA A 272 38.90 -15.79 -33.04
N ALA A 273 39.15 -16.76 -32.16
CA ALA A 273 40.46 -17.39 -32.01
C ALA A 273 40.91 -18.16 -33.27
N LEU A 274 39.99 -18.90 -33.92
CA LEU A 274 40.29 -19.57 -35.18
C LEU A 274 40.58 -18.58 -36.31
N ASN A 275 39.76 -17.53 -36.46
CA ASN A 275 40.00 -16.50 -37.47
C ASN A 275 41.33 -15.77 -37.25
N ALA A 276 41.69 -15.47 -36.00
CA ALA A 276 42.97 -14.85 -35.67
C ALA A 276 44.15 -15.77 -36.02
N ALA A 277 44.03 -17.08 -35.77
CA ALA A 277 45.04 -18.06 -36.14
C ALA A 277 45.18 -18.24 -37.67
N GLU A 278 44.10 -18.06 -38.44
CA GLU A 278 44.13 -18.12 -39.90
C GLU A 278 44.81 -16.88 -40.51
N LEU A 279 44.59 -15.69 -39.95
CA LEU A 279 45.20 -14.43 -40.38
C LEU A 279 46.71 -14.32 -40.05
N ASP A 280 47.17 -15.03 -39.02
CA ASP A 280 48.59 -15.02 -38.60
C ASP A 280 49.43 -16.06 -39.39
N MET A 281 48.87 -16.66 -40.44
CA MET A 281 49.66 -17.41 -41.42
C MET A 281 50.31 -16.42 -42.39
N PRO A 282 51.64 -16.16 -42.29
CA PRO A 282 52.30 -15.17 -43.12
C PRO A 282 52.16 -15.55 -44.60
N ASP A 283 51.61 -14.63 -45.40
CA ASP A 283 51.54 -14.74 -46.85
C ASP A 283 52.95 -14.98 -47.40
N GLY A 284 53.21 -16.23 -47.79
CA GLY A 284 54.45 -16.63 -48.40
C GLY A 284 54.56 -16.03 -49.80
N GLU A 285 55.17 -14.85 -49.91
CA GLU A 285 55.73 -14.39 -51.18
C GLU A 285 56.99 -15.21 -51.47
N GLY A 286 56.97 -15.89 -52.61
CA GLY A 286 57.83 -17.03 -52.92
C GLY A 286 59.31 -16.71 -53.05
N GLY A 287 60.15 -17.71 -52.78
CA GLY A 287 61.57 -17.61 -53.11
C GLY A 287 62.47 -18.72 -52.59
N THR A 288 62.38 -19.90 -53.20
CA THR A 288 63.47 -20.89 -53.38
C THR A 288 63.98 -21.74 -52.20
N SER A 289 63.77 -23.05 -52.38
CA SER A 289 64.74 -24.15 -52.23
C SER A 289 65.61 -24.19 -50.96
N GLY A 290 65.24 -25.07 -50.04
CA GLY A 290 66.12 -25.44 -48.93
C GLY A 290 65.48 -26.46 -47.99
N THR A 291 65.65 -27.74 -48.29
CA THR A 291 65.38 -28.88 -47.42
C THR A 291 65.88 -28.65 -45.99
N ARG A 292 64.99 -28.62 -44.99
CA ARG A 292 65.29 -29.15 -43.64
C ARG A 292 64.08 -29.29 -42.73
N SER A 293 63.79 -30.56 -42.45
CA SER A 293 63.64 -31.10 -41.09
C SER A 293 62.50 -30.57 -40.22
N HIS A 294 61.46 -31.41 -40.12
CA HIS A 294 60.55 -31.52 -38.98
C HIS A 294 61.22 -31.17 -37.64
N ARG A 295 60.65 -30.21 -36.91
CA ARG A 295 60.90 -30.08 -35.47
C ARG A 295 59.58 -29.97 -34.74
N ARG A 296 59.18 -31.11 -34.16
CA ARG A 296 58.18 -31.20 -33.09
C ARG A 296 58.54 -30.20 -31.99
N VAL A 297 57.57 -29.39 -31.59
CA VAL A 297 57.51 -28.70 -30.30
C VAL A 297 56.09 -28.98 -29.81
N GLY A 298 55.83 -29.75 -28.77
CA GLY A 298 56.53 -29.82 -27.50
C GLY A 298 55.54 -29.29 -26.47
N SER A 299 54.71 -30.18 -25.92
CA SER A 299 53.78 -29.87 -24.83
C SER A 299 54.55 -29.26 -23.64
N THR A 300 54.27 -28.02 -23.30
CA THR A 300 54.72 -27.42 -22.04
C THR A 300 53.54 -27.20 -21.11
N ARG A 301 53.35 -28.24 -20.29
CA ARG A 301 52.79 -28.23 -18.95
C ARG A 301 53.39 -27.09 -18.14
N GLY A 302 52.58 -26.12 -17.72
CA GLY A 302 52.96 -25.02 -16.85
C GLY A 302 52.07 -24.95 -15.62
N HIS A 303 52.44 -25.68 -14.56
CA HIS A 303 51.91 -25.47 -13.22
C HIS A 303 52.40 -24.11 -12.70
N ARG A 304 51.48 -23.17 -12.43
CA ARG A 304 51.78 -21.97 -11.65
C ARG A 304 51.44 -22.23 -10.19
N ALA A 305 52.48 -22.52 -9.42
CA ALA A 305 52.41 -22.61 -7.96
C ALA A 305 52.16 -21.22 -7.36
N LEU A 306 51.16 -21.15 -6.47
CA LEU A 306 50.94 -20.02 -5.56
C LEU A 306 52.09 -19.98 -4.55
N ARG A 307 52.87 -18.90 -4.58
CA ARG A 307 53.95 -18.64 -3.65
C ARG A 307 53.42 -17.69 -2.57
N THR A 308 53.21 -18.25 -1.38
CA THR A 308 53.06 -17.55 -0.12
C THR A 308 54.38 -16.84 0.25
N GLY A 309 54.37 -15.52 0.33
CA GLY A 309 55.35 -14.69 1.05
C GLY A 309 54.58 -13.88 2.08
N ALA A 310 54.76 -14.16 3.37
CA ALA A 310 55.78 -13.57 4.24
C ALA A 310 55.44 -12.11 4.59
N GLN A 311 54.79 -11.97 5.76
CA GLN A 311 54.54 -10.73 6.49
C GLN A 311 55.86 -10.03 6.84
N ALA A 312 55.87 -8.71 6.66
CA ALA A 312 56.77 -7.78 7.32
C ALA A 312 55.93 -6.60 7.87
N PRO A 313 56.36 -5.95 8.97
CA PRO A 313 55.48 -5.27 9.90
C PRO A 313 55.07 -3.86 9.44
N VAL A 314 53.81 -3.51 9.73
CA VAL A 314 53.27 -2.16 9.56
C VAL A 314 53.78 -1.29 10.71
N ALA A 315 54.54 -0.26 10.36
CA ALA A 315 54.93 0.81 11.26
C ALA A 315 53.78 1.79 11.50
N GLU A 316 53.78 2.32 12.71
CA GLU A 316 52.89 3.27 13.38
C GLU A 316 52.69 4.58 12.59
N PRO A 317 51.44 5.08 12.41
CA PRO A 317 51.20 6.33 11.70
C PRO A 317 51.43 7.55 12.61
N GLU A 318 52.41 8.35 12.23
CA GLU A 318 52.70 9.68 12.77
C GLU A 318 51.58 10.67 12.37
N ALA A 319 51.16 11.49 13.32
CA ALA A 319 50.04 12.41 13.22
C ALA A 319 50.34 13.60 12.28
N ALA A 320 49.49 13.80 11.27
CA ALA A 320 49.48 14.99 10.42
C ALA A 320 48.19 15.80 10.63
N ALA A 321 48.34 17.12 10.76
CA ALA A 321 47.33 18.11 11.06
C ALA A 321 46.21 18.24 9.98
N PRO A 322 45.02 18.76 10.34
CA PRO A 322 43.91 18.93 9.40
C PRO A 322 44.08 20.17 8.48
N PRO A 323 43.68 20.07 7.19
CA PRO A 323 43.67 21.20 6.26
C PRO A 323 42.47 22.14 6.48
N GLN A 324 42.72 23.44 6.31
CA GLN A 324 41.73 24.53 6.38
C GLN A 324 40.74 24.47 5.20
N GLN A 325 39.46 24.67 5.49
CA GLN A 325 38.37 24.79 4.50
C GLN A 325 38.37 26.20 3.87
N PRO A 326 38.19 26.35 2.55
CA PRO A 326 37.92 27.65 1.94
C PRO A 326 36.47 28.10 2.21
N GLN A 327 36.32 29.36 2.63
CA GLN A 327 35.05 30.07 2.72
C GLN A 327 34.48 30.34 1.31
N ALA A 328 33.17 30.15 1.14
CA ALA A 328 32.43 30.55 -0.05
C ALA A 328 31.63 31.82 0.26
N ASP A 329 31.87 32.86 -0.55
CA ASP A 329 31.05 34.07 -0.62
C ASP A 329 29.88 33.89 -1.62
N PRO A 330 28.73 34.56 -1.44
CA PRO A 330 27.58 34.49 -2.33
C PRO A 330 27.54 35.69 -3.27
N ASP A 331 27.37 35.45 -4.57
CA ASP A 331 26.56 36.25 -5.51
C ASP A 331 26.94 35.87 -6.95
N GLU A 332 25.98 35.35 -7.71
CA GLU A 332 25.70 35.69 -9.12
C GLU A 332 24.68 34.68 -9.74
N MET A 333 23.51 35.20 -10.13
CA MET A 333 22.55 34.59 -11.06
C MET A 333 22.90 34.98 -12.52
N PRO A 334 22.08 34.65 -13.55
CA PRO A 334 21.57 33.35 -14.00
C PRO A 334 21.94 33.12 -15.50
N THR A 335 21.83 31.89 -16.03
CA THR A 335 21.77 31.69 -17.50
C THR A 335 20.82 30.56 -17.88
N MET A 336 20.00 30.86 -18.89
CA MET A 336 18.92 30.05 -19.44
C MET A 336 19.40 28.73 -20.09
N ALA A 337 18.55 27.70 -20.04
CA ALA A 337 18.63 26.56 -20.96
C ALA A 337 17.24 26.05 -21.35
N HIS A 338 17.14 25.66 -22.62
CA HIS A 338 15.98 25.33 -23.45
C HIS A 338 15.21 24.06 -23.04
N PRO A 339 13.94 23.90 -23.53
CA PRO A 339 13.20 22.65 -23.41
C PRO A 339 13.57 21.67 -24.54
N ALA A 340 13.91 20.43 -24.19
CA ALA A 340 14.07 19.33 -25.12
C ALA A 340 12.82 18.45 -25.16
N VAL A 341 12.36 18.22 -26.38
CA VAL A 341 11.22 17.41 -26.80
C VAL A 341 11.64 15.93 -26.94
N GLY A 342 10.75 15.01 -26.53
CA GLY A 342 10.52 13.75 -27.24
C GLY A 342 10.80 12.46 -26.46
N GLY A 343 9.83 11.53 -26.49
CA GLY A 343 10.14 10.10 -26.35
C GLY A 343 9.08 9.18 -25.75
N ARG A 344 8.11 8.75 -26.58
CA ARG A 344 7.53 7.39 -26.66
C ARG A 344 7.07 6.67 -25.37
N GLN A 345 5.75 6.60 -25.16
CA GLN A 345 5.11 5.57 -24.35
C GLN A 345 4.52 4.47 -25.25
N GLY A 346 5.06 3.26 -25.12
CA GLY A 346 4.54 2.04 -25.75
C GLY A 346 3.44 1.41 -24.91
N PHE A 347 2.37 1.02 -25.59
CA PHE A 347 1.26 0.23 -25.07
C PHE A 347 1.72 -1.19 -24.72
N TYR A 348 1.46 -1.64 -23.50
CA TYR A 348 1.42 -3.07 -23.15
C TYR A 348 -0.02 -3.43 -22.77
N THR A 349 -0.66 -4.26 -23.59
CA THR A 349 -1.91 -4.95 -23.27
C THR A 349 -1.55 -6.33 -22.70
N MET A 350 -2.00 -6.64 -21.49
CA MET A 350 -1.91 -7.98 -20.89
C MET A 350 -3.28 -8.68 -21.01
N PRO A 351 -3.33 -9.97 -21.37
CA PRO A 351 -4.57 -10.74 -21.42
C PRO A 351 -5.04 -11.17 -20.02
N SER A 352 -6.32 -10.98 -19.77
CA SER A 352 -7.04 -11.34 -18.54
C SER A 352 -7.19 -12.86 -18.40
N THR A 353 -6.75 -13.42 -17.26
CA THR A 353 -6.96 -14.82 -16.89
C THR A 353 -7.95 -14.96 -15.74
N ASN A 354 -8.97 -15.78 -16.00
CA ASN A 354 -9.88 -16.55 -15.14
C ASN A 354 -10.05 -16.18 -13.64
N LYS A 355 -11.28 -15.76 -13.31
CA LYS A 355 -11.84 -15.63 -11.95
C LYS A 355 -12.24 -17.00 -11.35
N PRO A 356 -12.07 -17.22 -10.03
CA PRO A 356 -12.91 -18.15 -9.29
C PRO A 356 -14.16 -17.44 -8.71
N LEU A 357 -15.23 -18.21 -8.57
CA LEU A 357 -16.56 -17.81 -8.12
C LEU A 357 -16.57 -17.28 -6.67
N ARG A 358 -16.81 -15.99 -6.49
CA ARG A 358 -17.35 -15.39 -5.24
C ARG A 358 -18.68 -14.71 -5.57
N SER A 359 -19.57 -14.68 -4.58
CA SER A 359 -20.92 -14.08 -4.57
C SER A 359 -21.12 -12.98 -5.63
N ARG A 360 -21.97 -13.25 -6.63
CA ARG A 360 -22.30 -12.30 -7.69
C ARG A 360 -23.04 -11.09 -7.10
N GLU A 361 -22.27 -10.05 -6.89
CA GLU A 361 -22.63 -8.69 -6.53
C GLU A 361 -23.07 -7.96 -7.81
N THR A 362 -24.37 -7.65 -7.91
CA THR A 362 -24.90 -6.93 -9.07
C THR A 362 -24.70 -5.43 -8.85
N VAL A 363 -23.67 -4.88 -9.47
CA VAL A 363 -23.43 -3.43 -9.49
C VAL A 363 -24.33 -2.81 -10.54
N ILE A 364 -25.29 -1.97 -10.13
CA ILE A 364 -26.13 -1.18 -11.03
C ILE A 364 -25.33 0.05 -11.44
N GLY A 365 -24.35 -0.14 -12.32
CA GLY A 365 -23.53 0.92 -12.90
C GLY A 365 -24.12 1.35 -14.24
N ASN A 366 -24.44 2.63 -14.37
CA ASN A 366 -25.08 3.32 -15.51
C ASN A 366 -26.61 3.23 -15.59
N LEU A 367 -27.26 4.09 -14.81
CA LEU A 367 -28.70 4.33 -14.85
C LEU A 367 -29.18 5.06 -16.13
N MET A 368 -28.34 5.33 -17.13
CA MET A 368 -28.70 6.17 -18.29
C MET A 368 -28.69 5.49 -19.67
N THR A 369 -28.33 4.20 -19.81
CA THR A 369 -28.09 3.61 -21.16
C THR A 369 -28.70 2.23 -21.39
N LEU A 370 -29.99 2.03 -21.11
CA LEU A 370 -30.69 0.78 -21.48
C LEU A 370 -32.13 1.07 -21.89
N ASP A 371 -32.50 0.52 -23.04
CA ASP A 371 -33.82 0.60 -23.68
C ASP A 371 -34.94 0.17 -22.74
N GLU A 372 -36.05 0.89 -22.90
CA GLU A 372 -37.30 0.79 -22.17
C GLU A 372 -37.95 -0.58 -22.44
N ASN A 373 -38.05 -1.44 -21.42
CA ASN A 373 -38.84 -2.67 -21.50
C ASN A 373 -40.22 -2.39 -20.89
N PRO A 374 -41.31 -2.28 -21.69
CA PRO A 374 -42.62 -1.76 -21.25
C PRO A 374 -43.46 -2.75 -20.43
N GLN A 375 -42.86 -3.82 -19.90
CA GLN A 375 -43.61 -4.85 -19.18
C GLN A 375 -43.13 -4.99 -17.73
N ALA A 376 -43.51 -4.01 -16.91
CA ALA A 376 -43.44 -4.09 -15.46
C ALA A 376 -44.77 -4.65 -14.91
N PRO A 377 -44.74 -5.61 -13.96
CA PRO A 377 -45.95 -6.13 -13.33
C PRO A 377 -46.66 -5.06 -12.47
N GLU A 378 -47.99 -5.09 -12.43
CA GLU A 378 -48.84 -4.18 -11.66
C GLU A 378 -48.63 -4.29 -10.13
N PRO A 379 -48.79 -3.19 -9.37
CA PRO A 379 -48.45 -3.12 -7.94
C PRO A 379 -49.40 -3.95 -7.05
N GLN A 380 -48.83 -4.62 -6.03
CA GLN A 380 -49.58 -5.32 -4.98
C GLN A 380 -49.59 -4.48 -3.68
N ALA A 381 -50.58 -4.72 -2.80
CA ALA A 381 -50.89 -3.85 -1.65
C ALA A 381 -49.76 -3.65 -0.61
N ASP A 382 -48.73 -4.50 -0.59
CA ASP A 382 -47.53 -4.33 0.27
C ASP A 382 -46.50 -3.32 -0.31
N ASP A 383 -46.77 -2.72 -1.46
CA ASP A 383 -45.84 -1.81 -2.15
C ASP A 383 -45.79 -0.40 -1.54
N ALA A 384 -46.77 0.07 -0.77
CA ALA A 384 -46.79 1.43 -0.25
C ALA A 384 -45.59 1.75 0.68
N VAL A 385 -45.18 0.77 1.51
CA VAL A 385 -43.99 0.91 2.38
C VAL A 385 -42.70 0.89 1.55
N ARG A 386 -42.67 0.10 0.46
CA ARG A 386 -41.53 0.04 -0.46
C ARG A 386 -41.42 1.29 -1.33
N GLU A 387 -42.53 1.93 -1.67
CA GLU A 387 -42.53 3.19 -2.41
C GLU A 387 -42.00 4.34 -1.56
N ALA A 388 -42.36 4.42 -0.27
CA ALA A 388 -41.72 5.36 0.65
C ALA A 388 -40.20 5.13 0.75
N TYR A 389 -39.76 3.87 0.82
CA TYR A 389 -38.35 3.52 0.81
C TYR A 389 -37.62 3.94 -0.48
N TYR A 390 -38.25 3.77 -1.65
CA TYR A 390 -37.65 4.21 -2.92
C TYR A 390 -37.54 5.73 -3.02
N GLN A 391 -38.44 6.49 -2.39
CA GLN A 391 -38.33 7.95 -2.31
C GLN A 391 -37.12 8.36 -1.46
N GLU A 392 -36.93 7.74 -0.29
CA GLU A 392 -35.76 8.02 0.56
C GLU A 392 -34.43 7.74 -0.15
N VAL A 393 -34.32 6.59 -0.83
CA VAL A 393 -33.12 6.24 -1.60
C VAL A 393 -32.90 7.19 -2.77
N PHE A 394 -33.96 7.72 -3.37
CA PHE A 394 -33.86 8.70 -4.46
C PHE A 394 -33.35 10.06 -3.96
N GLU A 395 -33.85 10.53 -2.81
CA GLU A 395 -33.37 11.77 -2.18
C GLU A 395 -31.89 11.67 -1.80
N GLU A 396 -31.47 10.55 -1.21
CA GLU A 396 -30.07 10.28 -0.91
C GLU A 396 -29.21 10.27 -2.19
N PHE A 397 -29.70 9.65 -3.26
CA PHE A 397 -29.01 9.60 -4.54
C PHE A 397 -28.83 10.99 -5.19
N ILE A 398 -29.86 11.85 -5.15
CA ILE A 398 -29.76 13.24 -5.64
C ILE A 398 -28.76 14.02 -4.79
N LYS A 399 -28.84 13.90 -3.47
CA LYS A 399 -27.94 14.59 -2.55
C LYS A 399 -26.48 14.23 -2.84
N PHE A 400 -26.18 12.94 -3.00
CA PHE A 400 -24.85 12.46 -3.37
C PHE A 400 -24.40 12.97 -4.75
N LYS A 401 -25.30 13.03 -5.75
CA LYS A 401 -24.96 13.58 -7.06
C LYS A 401 -24.61 15.06 -7.02
N VAL A 402 -25.36 15.85 -6.26
CA VAL A 402 -25.10 17.29 -6.08
C VAL A 402 -23.77 17.51 -5.35
N GLU A 403 -23.50 16.75 -4.28
CA GLU A 403 -22.23 16.82 -3.53
C GLU A 403 -20.99 16.46 -4.38
N ASN A 404 -21.16 15.67 -5.44
CA ASN A 404 -20.10 15.24 -6.35
C ASN A 404 -20.08 15.99 -7.69
N ASN A 405 -20.82 17.11 -7.81
CA ASN A 405 -20.92 17.94 -9.02
C ASN A 405 -21.37 17.15 -10.27
N GLU A 406 -22.24 16.15 -10.12
CA GLU A 406 -22.82 15.42 -11.25
C GLU A 406 -24.15 16.04 -11.70
N SER A 407 -24.40 16.01 -13.01
CA SER A 407 -25.68 16.48 -13.56
C SER A 407 -26.83 15.60 -13.06
N THR A 408 -27.86 16.26 -12.54
CA THR A 408 -29.17 15.70 -12.16
C THR A 408 -30.22 15.91 -13.25
N GLU A 409 -29.86 16.58 -14.35
CA GLU A 409 -30.79 16.88 -15.44
C GLU A 409 -31.31 15.57 -16.09
N GLY A 410 -32.63 15.42 -16.14
CA GLY A 410 -33.30 14.25 -16.69
C GLY A 410 -33.51 13.07 -15.73
N LEU A 411 -33.07 13.19 -14.47
CA LEU A 411 -33.32 12.18 -13.44
C LEU A 411 -34.67 12.44 -12.76
N THR A 412 -35.71 11.72 -13.17
CA THR A 412 -37.03 11.74 -12.51
C THR A 412 -37.21 10.55 -11.59
N TYR A 413 -37.99 10.73 -10.52
CA TYR A 413 -38.31 9.67 -9.57
C TYR A 413 -38.93 8.45 -10.27
N ASP A 414 -39.83 8.65 -11.24
CA ASP A 414 -40.53 7.55 -11.92
C ASP A 414 -39.57 6.60 -12.66
N LYS A 415 -38.56 7.17 -13.34
CA LYS A 415 -37.55 6.37 -14.05
C LYS A 415 -36.64 5.63 -13.07
N PHE A 416 -36.36 6.23 -11.93
CA PHE A 416 -35.54 5.65 -10.87
C PHE A 416 -36.27 4.50 -10.18
N ALA A 417 -37.51 4.72 -9.74
CA ALA A 417 -38.37 3.74 -9.10
C ALA A 417 -38.64 2.54 -10.01
N THR A 418 -38.90 2.78 -11.31
CA THR A 418 -39.12 1.69 -12.29
C THR A 418 -37.91 0.74 -12.36
N LYS A 419 -36.69 1.28 -12.32
CA LYS A 419 -35.45 0.48 -12.33
C LYS A 419 -35.23 -0.28 -11.02
N LEU A 420 -35.50 0.36 -9.88
CA LEU A 420 -35.45 -0.30 -8.56
C LEU A 420 -36.46 -1.45 -8.46
N ARG A 421 -37.70 -1.24 -8.92
CA ARG A 421 -38.73 -2.29 -8.97
C ARG A 421 -38.30 -3.46 -9.84
N SER A 422 -37.80 -3.19 -11.05
CA SER A 422 -37.31 -4.23 -11.97
C SER A 422 -36.17 -5.04 -11.36
N ASN A 423 -35.18 -4.36 -10.76
CA ASN A 423 -34.04 -5.03 -10.13
C ASN A 423 -34.44 -5.84 -8.89
N THR A 424 -35.35 -5.30 -8.07
CA THR A 424 -35.90 -6.00 -6.91
C THR A 424 -36.66 -7.25 -7.34
N ALA A 425 -37.51 -7.16 -8.36
CA ALA A 425 -38.23 -8.30 -8.92
C ALA A 425 -37.29 -9.37 -9.49
N GLU A 426 -36.18 -8.97 -10.11
CA GLU A 426 -35.17 -9.90 -10.60
C GLU A 426 -34.42 -10.62 -9.47
N LEU A 427 -34.06 -9.90 -8.40
CA LEU A 427 -33.35 -10.48 -7.25
C LEU A 427 -34.28 -11.36 -6.39
N MET A 428 -35.54 -10.98 -6.24
CA MET A 428 -36.57 -11.77 -5.51
C MET A 428 -36.98 -13.07 -6.22
N LYS A 429 -36.73 -13.21 -7.54
CA LYS A 429 -36.92 -14.50 -8.24
C LYS A 429 -35.99 -15.61 -7.72
N ARG A 430 -34.95 -15.25 -6.98
CA ARG A 430 -34.00 -16.22 -6.42
C ARG A 430 -34.56 -16.81 -5.11
N PRO A 431 -34.54 -18.13 -4.93
CA PRO A 431 -35.17 -18.80 -3.79
C PRO A 431 -34.47 -18.53 -2.44
N ASP A 432 -33.27 -17.94 -2.44
CA ASP A 432 -32.50 -17.59 -1.24
C ASP A 432 -32.72 -16.14 -0.75
N VAL A 433 -33.62 -15.39 -1.38
CA VAL A 433 -33.76 -13.94 -1.20
C VAL A 433 -35.09 -13.60 -0.54
N LYS A 434 -35.02 -13.00 0.66
CA LYS A 434 -36.18 -12.58 1.44
C LYS A 434 -36.47 -11.08 1.27
N ASP A 435 -35.43 -10.26 1.17
CA ASP A 435 -35.55 -8.82 0.99
C ASP A 435 -34.35 -8.23 0.21
N VAL A 436 -34.51 -7.02 -0.35
CA VAL A 436 -33.49 -6.29 -1.11
C VAL A 436 -33.42 -4.85 -0.64
N GLN A 437 -32.24 -4.45 -0.15
CA GLN A 437 -31.94 -3.07 0.26
C GLN A 437 -30.96 -2.43 -0.72
N PHE A 438 -31.09 -1.14 -0.96
CA PHE A 438 -30.19 -0.37 -1.82
C PHE A 438 -29.37 0.61 -0.99
N SER A 439 -28.10 0.78 -1.36
CA SER A 439 -27.20 1.79 -0.76
C SER A 439 -26.49 2.58 -1.85
N VAL A 440 -26.41 3.90 -1.69
CA VAL A 440 -25.69 4.80 -2.60
C VAL A 440 -24.19 4.76 -2.28
N TYR A 441 -23.34 4.72 -3.31
CA TYR A 441 -21.89 4.75 -3.15
C TYR A 441 -21.20 5.36 -4.37
N LEU A 442 -19.93 5.76 -4.21
CA LEU A 442 -19.10 6.26 -5.29
C LEU A 442 -18.31 5.12 -5.95
N LYS A 443 -18.43 5.00 -7.27
CA LYS A 443 -17.67 4.06 -8.09
C LYS A 443 -17.08 4.79 -9.29
N ASP A 444 -15.76 4.76 -9.41
CA ASP A 444 -15.03 5.38 -10.53
C ASP A 444 -15.35 6.88 -10.70
N GLY A 445 -15.55 7.58 -9.58
CA GLY A 445 -15.93 9.00 -9.55
C GLY A 445 -17.38 9.26 -9.98
N LYS A 446 -18.21 8.21 -10.08
CA LYS A 446 -19.64 8.32 -10.38
C LYS A 446 -20.50 7.79 -9.24
N VAL A 447 -21.61 8.46 -8.94
CA VAL A 447 -22.59 7.99 -7.97
C VAL A 447 -23.35 6.78 -8.53
N ALA A 448 -23.32 5.67 -7.80
CA ALA A 448 -23.92 4.40 -8.17
C ALA A 448 -24.74 3.79 -7.03
N LEU A 449 -25.63 2.84 -7.36
CA LEU A 449 -26.45 2.10 -6.39
C LEU A 449 -25.96 0.66 -6.25
N LYS A 450 -25.89 0.19 -5.01
CA LYS A 450 -25.54 -1.18 -4.66
C LYS A 450 -26.74 -1.87 -4.04
N ALA A 451 -27.18 -2.97 -4.64
CA ALA A 451 -28.19 -3.84 -4.06
C ALA A 451 -27.55 -4.80 -3.04
N ARG A 452 -28.12 -4.87 -1.84
CA ARG A 452 -27.80 -5.85 -0.80
C ARG A 452 -29.01 -6.76 -0.62
N VAL A 453 -28.75 -8.04 -0.70
CA VAL A 453 -29.76 -9.09 -0.58
C VAL A 453 -29.79 -9.59 0.86
N VAL A 454 -30.96 -9.52 1.49
CA VAL A 454 -31.20 -10.09 2.82
C VAL A 454 -31.69 -11.52 2.63
N ARG A 455 -30.89 -12.48 3.13
CA ARG A 455 -31.22 -13.91 3.12
C ARG A 455 -31.95 -14.28 4.40
N GLY A 456 -33.02 -15.07 4.27
CA GLY A 456 -33.87 -15.54 5.37
C GLY A 456 -33.40 -16.83 6.01
#